data_AF-A0A829ZW97-F1
#
_entry.id   AF-A0A829ZW97-F1
#
_cell.length_a   1.000
_cell.length_b   1.000
_cell.length_c   1.000
_cell.angle_alpha   90.00
_cell.angle_beta   90.00
_cell.angle_gamma   90.00
#
_symmetry.space_group_name_H-M   'P 1'
#
loop_
_entity.id
_entity.type
_entity.pdbx_description
1 polymer ?
#
loop_
_entity_poly.entity_id
_entity_poly.type
_entity_poly.pdbx_seq_one_letter_code
_entity_poly.pdbx_strand_id
1 'polypeptide(L)' 'MNKWRCSVCGYAFEGEVPPEKCPSCRSACSFVDANCYIPECGGGAS' A
#
# COMPACT_ATOMS: atom_id res chain seq x y z
N MET A 1 11.07 -8.41 -3.88
CA MET A 1 10.32 -7.25 -4.38
C MET A 1 9.34 -6.86 -3.31
N ASN A 2 9.47 -5.66 -2.73
CA ASN A 2 8.60 -5.23 -1.64
C ASN A 2 7.35 -4.57 -2.24
N LYS A 3 6.21 -4.84 -1.62
CA LYS A 3 4.94 -4.24 -1.98
C LYS A 3 4.61 -3.19 -0.93
N TRP A 4 4.20 -2.03 -1.37
CA TRP A 4 3.86 -0.91 -0.51
C TRP A 4 2.42 -0.52 -0.76
N ARG A 5 1.63 -0.36 0.30
CA ARG A 5 0.25 0.12 0.23
C ARG A 5 0.10 1.41 1.02
N CYS A 6 -0.49 2.41 0.38
CA CYS A 6 -0.84 3.66 1.00
C CYS A 6 -1.91 3.41 2.07
N SER A 7 -1.63 3.79 3.32
CA SER A 7 -2.59 3.65 4.42
C SER A 7 -3.78 4.60 4.33
N VAL A 8 -3.72 5.61 3.45
CA VAL A 8 -4.78 6.63 3.32
C VAL A 8 -5.77 6.27 2.21
N CYS A 9 -5.28 6.02 0.99
CA CYS A 9 -6.14 5.73 -0.16
C CYS A 9 -6.13 4.26 -0.60
N GLY A 10 -5.26 3.44 -0.03
CA GLY A 10 -5.14 2.02 -0.41
C GLY A 10 -4.34 1.76 -1.69
N TYR A 11 -3.74 2.78 -2.32
CA TYR A 11 -2.88 2.62 -3.51
C TYR A 11 -1.71 1.68 -3.24
N ALA A 12 -1.54 0.65 -4.06
CA ALA A 12 -0.45 -0.31 -3.95
C ALA A 12 0.56 -0.16 -5.10
N PHE A 13 1.85 -0.26 -4.80
CA PHE A 13 2.92 -0.31 -5.81
C PHE A 13 4.09 -1.19 -5.33
N GLU A 14 4.95 -1.56 -6.27
CA GLU A 14 6.12 -2.41 -6.03
C GLU A 14 7.40 -1.59 -6.14
N GLY A 15 8.28 -1.70 -5.15
CA GLY A 15 9.54 -0.96 -5.10
C GLY A 15 10.34 -1.29 -3.85
N GLU A 16 11.62 -0.95 -3.83
CA GLU A 16 12.49 -1.22 -2.67
C GLU A 16 12.20 -0.28 -1.49
N VAL A 17 11.84 0.98 -1.78
CA VAL A 17 11.64 2.03 -0.78
C VAL A 17 10.39 2.85 -1.13
N PRO A 18 9.55 3.22 -0.16
CA PRO A 18 8.37 4.01 -0.44
C PRO A 18 8.66 5.51 -0.51
N PRO A 19 7.92 6.27 -1.35
CA PRO A 19 8.06 7.72 -1.41
C PRO A 19 7.44 8.40 -0.18
N GLU A 20 7.88 9.63 0.12
CA GLU A 20 7.27 10.45 1.19
C GLU A 20 5.83 10.88 0.90
N LYS A 21 5.47 10.99 -0.39
CA LYS A 21 4.14 11.40 -0.84
C LYS A 21 3.53 10.35 -1.74
N CYS A 22 2.24 10.09 -1.57
CA CYS A 22 1.55 9.14 -2.42
C CYS A 22 1.37 9.67 -3.84
N PRO A 23 1.75 8.92 -4.90
CA PRO A 23 1.52 9.37 -6.27
C PRO A 23 0.02 9.38 -6.64
N SER A 24 -0.82 8.61 -5.94
CA SER A 24 -2.25 8.52 -6.20
C SER A 24 -3.04 9.63 -5.50
N CYS A 25 -2.98 9.72 -4.17
CA CYS A 25 -3.72 10.74 -3.42
C CYS A 25 -2.96 12.05 -3.21
N ARG A 26 -1.65 12.09 -3.49
CA ARG A 26 -0.76 13.27 -3.36
C ARG A 26 -0.67 13.87 -1.96
N SER A 27 -1.19 13.18 -0.95
CA SER A 27 -1.03 13.53 0.46
C SER A 27 0.21 12.87 1.07
N ALA A 28 0.69 13.47 2.16
CA ALA A 28 1.65 12.82 3.06
C ALA A 28 0.95 11.63 3.72
N CYS A 29 1.49 10.43 3.51
CA CYS A 29 0.95 9.20 4.08
C CYS A 29 2.07 8.21 4.38
N SER A 30 1.83 7.33 5.34
CA SER A 30 2.72 6.20 5.59
C SER A 30 2.37 5.04 4.66
N PHE A 31 3.40 4.48 4.04
CA PHE A 31 3.28 3.26 3.26
C PHE A 31 3.54 2.07 4.15
N VAL A 32 2.58 1.16 4.19
CA VAL A 32 2.71 -0.11 4.90
C VAL A 32 3.18 -1.18 3.94
N ASP A 33 4.02 -2.10 4.43
CA ASP A 33 4.38 -3.29 3.67
C ASP A 33 3.12 -4.11 3.40
N ALA A 34 2.81 -4.26 2.11
CA ALA A 34 1.72 -5.07 1.59
C ALA A 34 2.20 -6.47 1.19
N ASN A 35 3.47 -6.81 1.47
CA ASN A 35 3.97 -8.18 1.45
C ASN A 35 3.62 -8.91 2.77
N CYS A 36 2.65 -8.39 3.53
CA CYS A 36 1.99 -9.13 4.58
C CYS A 36 1.29 -10.34 3.93
N TYR A 37 1.90 -11.51 4.13
CA TYR A 37 1.44 -12.89 3.86
C TYR A 37 0.10 -13.19 4.56
N ILE A 38 -0.90 -12.35 4.35
CA ILE A 38 -2.27 -12.58 4.77
C ILE A 38 -3.02 -12.87 3.47
N PRO A 39 -3.40 -14.14 3.21
CA PRO A 39 -4.21 -14.51 2.04
C PRO A 39 -5.59 -13.82 2.00
N GLU A 40 -5.89 -12.98 3.00
CA GLU A 40 -7.20 -12.46 3.32
C GLU A 40 -7.17 -10.95 3.60
N CYS A 41 -6.30 -10.18 2.94
CA CYS A 41 -6.35 -8.70 2.96
C CYS A 41 -7.59 -8.17 2.17
N GLY A 42 -8.78 -8.66 2.55
CA GLY A 42 -10.06 -7.97 2.70
C GLY A 42 -10.60 -7.19 1.51
N GLY A 43 -11.56 -7.77 0.80
CA GLY A 43 -12.43 -6.99 -0.08
C GLY A 43 -13.39 -7.77 -0.97
N GLY A 44 -13.96 -8.89 -0.49
CA GLY A 44 -14.99 -9.63 -1.20
C GLY A 44 -15.94 -10.31 -0.22
N ALA A 45 -16.64 -9.51 0.59
CA ALA A 45 -17.88 -10.00 1.19
C ALA A 45 -18.89 -10.15 0.03
N SER A 46 -19.22 -11.38 -0.31
CA SER A 46 -20.39 -11.75 -1.09
C SER A 46 -20.94 -13.05 -0.53
#